data_AF-A0A959FT92-F1
#
_entry.id   AF-A0A959FT92-F1
#
_cell.length_a   1.000
_cell.length_b   1.000
_cell.length_c   1.000
_cell.angle_alpha   90.00
_cell.angle_beta   90.00
_cell.angle_gamma   90.00
#
_symmetry.space_group_name_H-M   'P 1'
#
loop_
_entity.id
_entity.type
_entity.pdbx_description
1 polymer ?
#
loop_
_entity_poly.entity_id
_entity_poly.type
_entity_poly.pdbx_seq_one_letter_code
_entity_poly.pdbx_strand_id
1 'polypeptide(L)'
;MKWIVLITGLLGLSLVLQAQIQPPGLQCVSSETIQWTLPTNTCGPFQAYQLWFSTDINGPYSNLATITDPAQTTYVHPNPSNQVYYYYMYTEANCPGEPTIYSDTITNNNPNPAPITHVTVENGNVQVFWEASTTDPLQGYIVYRLVGLNVDPVDTIFLGPGVPLQYEDLDAQPGFQPEQYY
;
A
#
# COMPACT_ATOMS: atom_id res chain seq x y z
N MET A 1 37.74 -32.17 53.33
CA MET A 1 36.57 -31.57 52.65
C MET A 1 37.08 -30.59 51.60
N LYS A 2 37.00 -30.94 50.31
CA LYS A 2 37.31 -30.04 49.19
C LYS A 2 36.03 -29.86 48.39
N TRP A 3 35.53 -28.64 48.30
CA TRP A 3 34.37 -28.30 47.49
C TRP A 3 34.84 -27.98 46.06
N ILE A 4 34.30 -28.72 45.09
CA ILE A 4 34.45 -28.43 43.66
C ILE A 4 33.31 -27.48 43.30
N VAL A 5 33.64 -26.24 42.94
CA VAL A 5 32.70 -25.26 42.39
C VAL A 5 32.54 -25.60 40.91
N LEU A 6 31.36 -26.06 40.52
CA LEU A 6 30.99 -26.26 39.12
C LEU A 6 30.47 -24.93 38.57
N ILE A 7 31.27 -24.26 37.76
CA ILE A 7 30.85 -23.08 36.99
C ILE A 7 30.15 -23.60 35.75
N THR A 8 28.82 -23.55 35.73
CA THR A 8 28.02 -23.77 34.52
C THR A 8 28.22 -22.58 33.58
N GLY A 9 29.00 -22.79 32.52
CA GLY A 9 29.11 -21.84 31.41
C GLY A 9 27.80 -21.80 30.65
N LEU A 10 27.03 -20.73 30.85
CA LEU A 10 25.87 -20.41 30.02
C LEU A 10 26.41 -20.01 28.63
N LEU A 11 26.43 -20.95 27.69
CA LEU A 11 26.68 -20.67 26.27
C LEU A 11 25.58 -19.71 25.81
N GLY A 12 25.92 -18.43 25.64
CA GLY A 12 25.04 -17.46 25.01
C GLY A 12 24.85 -17.85 23.56
N LEU A 13 23.71 -18.47 23.24
CA LEU A 13 23.25 -18.64 21.88
C LEU A 13 22.89 -17.24 21.37
N SER A 14 23.83 -16.57 20.70
CA SER A 14 23.58 -15.33 20.00
C SER A 14 22.67 -15.63 18.81
N LEU A 15 21.36 -15.41 19.01
CA LEU A 15 20.40 -15.29 17.92
C LEU A 15 20.82 -14.11 17.07
N VAL A 16 21.42 -14.37 15.91
CA VAL A 16 21.57 -13.35 14.87
C VAL A 16 20.15 -13.09 14.37
N LEU A 17 19.58 -11.94 14.73
CA LEU A 17 18.38 -11.42 14.08
C LEU A 17 18.77 -11.14 12.63
N GLN A 18 18.36 -12.02 11.72
CA GLN A 18 18.54 -11.80 10.28
C GLN A 18 17.61 -10.66 9.86
N ALA A 19 18.18 -9.59 9.32
CA ALA A 19 17.45 -8.46 8.77
C ALA A 19 17.17 -8.73 7.29
N GLN A 20 15.93 -9.11 6.97
CA GLN A 20 15.46 -9.26 5.59
C GLN A 20 15.68 -8.00 4.73
N ILE A 21 16.11 -8.19 3.48
CA ILE A 21 16.24 -7.11 2.50
C ILE A 21 14.83 -6.64 2.11
N GLN A 22 14.52 -5.39 2.45
CA GLN A 22 13.22 -4.78 2.19
C GLN A 22 13.06 -4.39 0.71
N PRO A 23 11.87 -4.62 0.12
CA PRO A 23 11.54 -4.18 -1.22
C PRO A 23 11.08 -2.72 -1.19
N PRO A 24 11.10 -2.01 -2.33
CA PRO A 24 10.38 -0.75 -2.45
C PRO A 24 8.90 -0.89 -2.10
N GLY A 25 8.35 0.11 -1.40
CA GLY A 25 6.94 0.14 -1.04
C GLY A 25 6.10 0.65 -2.20
N LEU A 26 5.59 -0.25 -3.04
CA LEU A 26 4.69 0.10 -4.15
C LEU A 26 3.45 0.85 -3.64
N GLN A 27 3.12 1.98 -4.28
CA GLN A 27 2.02 2.86 -3.87
C GLN A 27 0.82 2.72 -4.80
N CYS A 28 0.96 3.18 -6.04
CA CYS A 28 -0.10 3.14 -7.04
C CYS A 28 0.47 3.24 -8.46
N VAL A 29 -0.41 3.02 -9.45
CA VAL A 29 -0.12 3.34 -10.84
C VAL A 29 -1.03 4.50 -11.25
N SER A 30 -0.44 5.64 -11.62
CA SER A 30 -1.17 6.83 -12.06
C SER A 30 -0.66 7.28 -13.42
N SER A 31 -1.56 7.40 -14.40
CA SER A 31 -1.22 7.82 -15.77
C SER A 31 -0.01 7.05 -16.32
N GLU A 32 -0.08 5.72 -16.27
CA GLU A 32 0.99 4.80 -16.73
C GLU A 32 2.32 4.88 -15.94
N THR A 33 2.34 5.63 -14.84
CA THR A 33 3.50 5.79 -13.96
C THR A 33 3.32 4.97 -12.69
N ILE A 34 4.18 3.97 -12.50
CA ILE A 34 4.29 3.21 -11.25
C ILE A 34 5.10 4.05 -10.25
N GLN A 35 4.59 4.16 -9.01
CA GLN A 35 5.23 4.93 -7.93
C GLN A 35 5.51 4.05 -6.71
N TRP A 36 6.65 4.27 -6.06
CA TRP A 36 7.04 3.56 -4.83
C TRP A 36 7.82 4.44 -3.85
N THR A 37 7.86 4.00 -2.60
CA THR A 37 8.74 4.56 -1.57
C THR A 37 10.04 3.76 -1.46
N LEU A 38 11.12 4.44 -1.07
CA LEU A 38 12.44 3.82 -0.95
C LEU A 38 12.49 2.90 0.27
N PRO A 39 13.03 1.66 0.14
CA PRO A 39 13.24 0.79 1.28
C PRO A 39 14.40 1.26 2.14
N THR A 40 14.37 0.91 3.43
CA THR A 40 15.53 1.06 4.31
C THR A 40 16.26 -0.28 4.41
N ASN A 41 17.38 -0.39 3.70
CA ASN A 41 18.30 -1.52 3.77
C ASN A 41 19.65 -1.05 4.31
N THR A 42 20.10 -1.58 5.44
CA THR A 42 21.37 -1.20 6.08
C THR A 42 22.49 -2.21 5.84
N CYS A 43 22.19 -3.30 5.14
CA CYS A 43 23.16 -4.32 4.77
C CYS A 43 23.72 -4.02 3.37
N GLY A 44 25.03 -4.22 3.20
CA GLY A 44 25.68 -4.30 1.90
C GLY A 44 25.54 -3.09 0.96
N PRO A 45 26.23 -3.12 -0.19
CA PRO A 45 25.94 -2.20 -1.29
C PRO A 45 24.64 -2.59 -2.01
N PHE A 46 23.81 -1.60 -2.30
CA PHE A 46 22.69 -1.69 -3.23
C PHE A 46 23.19 -2.06 -4.64
N GLN A 47 22.42 -2.87 -5.38
CA GLN A 47 22.69 -3.24 -6.77
C GLN A 47 21.59 -2.75 -7.71
N ALA A 48 20.33 -3.11 -7.44
CA ALA A 48 19.19 -2.67 -8.24
C ALA A 48 17.85 -2.85 -7.52
N TYR A 49 16.82 -2.13 -7.96
CA TYR A 49 15.44 -2.56 -7.79
C TYR A 49 15.00 -3.33 -9.03
N GLN A 50 14.34 -4.46 -8.83
CA GLN A 50 13.79 -5.27 -9.90
C GLN A 50 12.28 -5.07 -9.92
N LEU A 51 11.77 -4.48 -11.00
CA LEU A 51 10.35 -4.28 -11.24
C LEU A 51 9.86 -5.36 -12.20
N TRP A 52 8.84 -6.09 -11.78
CA TRP A 52 8.25 -7.19 -12.54
C TRP A 52 6.79 -6.93 -12.80
N PHE A 53 6.29 -7.46 -13.92
CA PHE A 53 4.88 -7.31 -14.29
C PHE A 53 4.28 -8.56 -14.95
N SER A 54 2.96 -8.67 -14.90
CA SER A 54 2.16 -9.67 -15.63
C SER A 54 0.79 -9.12 -16.03
N THR A 55 0.15 -9.75 -17.01
CA THR A 55 -1.27 -9.55 -17.34
C THR A 55 -2.21 -10.49 -16.56
N ASP A 56 -1.67 -11.42 -15.78
CA ASP A 56 -2.42 -12.31 -14.89
C ASP A 56 -1.84 -12.18 -13.48
N ILE A 57 -2.69 -12.01 -12.48
CA ILE A 57 -2.27 -11.89 -11.07
C ILE A 57 -1.49 -13.11 -10.60
N ASN A 58 -1.79 -14.29 -11.15
CA ASN A 58 -1.11 -15.55 -10.85
C ASN A 58 0.14 -15.76 -11.72
N GLY A 59 0.45 -14.80 -12.60
CA GLY A 59 1.58 -14.86 -13.51
C GLY A 59 1.33 -15.72 -14.76
N PRO A 60 2.39 -16.01 -15.54
CA PRO A 60 3.78 -15.76 -15.22
C PRO A 60 4.14 -14.26 -15.24
N TYR A 61 5.05 -13.85 -14.37
CA TYR A 61 5.62 -12.50 -14.36
C TYR A 61 6.88 -12.44 -15.22
N SER A 62 7.13 -11.27 -15.80
CA SER A 62 8.33 -10.96 -16.57
C SER A 62 9.01 -9.71 -16.03
N ASN A 63 10.34 -9.63 -16.18
CA ASN A 63 11.10 -8.46 -15.77
C ASN A 63 10.71 -7.27 -16.65
N LEU A 64 10.21 -6.21 -16.02
CA LEU A 64 9.89 -4.96 -16.69
C LEU A 64 11.11 -4.04 -16.74
N ALA A 65 11.80 -3.91 -15.61
CA ALA A 65 12.94 -3.03 -15.47
C ALA A 65 13.90 -3.46 -14.35
N THR A 66 15.18 -3.16 -14.58
CA THR A 66 16.24 -3.15 -13.56
C THR A 66 16.64 -1.70 -13.31
N ILE A 67 16.30 -1.18 -12.14
CA ILE A 67 16.55 0.21 -11.74
C ILE A 67 17.82 0.27 -10.89
N THR A 68 18.88 0.89 -11.41
CA THR A 68 20.19 0.99 -10.73
C THR A 68 20.42 2.31 -10.01
N ASP A 69 19.50 3.29 -10.16
CA ASP A 69 19.50 4.50 -9.35
C ASP A 69 18.76 4.23 -8.03
N PRO A 70 19.45 4.21 -6.86
CA PRO A 70 18.82 3.98 -5.57
C PRO A 70 17.89 5.11 -5.12
N ALA A 71 17.91 6.27 -5.79
CA ALA A 71 17.03 7.39 -5.48
C ALA A 71 15.76 7.42 -6.34
N GLN A 72 15.66 6.56 -7.38
CA GLN A 72 14.52 6.54 -8.28
C GLN A 72 13.27 5.97 -7.58
N THR A 73 12.15 6.70 -7.68
CA THR A 73 10.86 6.37 -7.04
C THR A 73 9.71 6.17 -8.02
N THR A 74 9.98 6.24 -9.32
CA THR A 74 8.96 6.14 -10.37
C THR A 74 9.45 5.41 -11.61
N TYR A 75 8.56 4.74 -12.32
CA TYR A 75 8.81 4.14 -13.64
C TYR A 75 7.59 4.29 -14.54
N VAL A 76 7.80 4.69 -15.79
CA VAL A 76 6.71 4.79 -16.78
C VAL A 76 6.64 3.50 -17.58
N HIS A 77 5.47 2.84 -17.56
CA HIS A 77 5.18 1.65 -18.35
C HIS A 77 4.01 1.92 -19.29
N PRO A 78 4.29 2.30 -20.56
CA PRO A 78 3.24 2.65 -21.51
C PRO A 78 2.21 1.53 -21.70
N ASN A 79 0.93 1.88 -21.71
CA ASN A 79 -0.18 0.94 -21.80
C ASN A 79 -1.24 1.43 -22.81
N PRO A 80 -0.87 1.58 -24.10
CA PRO A 80 -1.77 2.14 -25.12
C PRO A 80 -3.04 1.31 -25.34
N SER A 81 -3.01 0.02 -24.97
CA SER A 81 -4.13 -0.90 -25.09
C SER A 81 -5.01 -0.98 -23.83
N ASN A 82 -4.72 -0.16 -22.83
CA ASN A 82 -5.40 -0.12 -21.53
C ASN A 82 -5.58 -1.52 -20.90
N GLN A 83 -4.53 -2.34 -20.96
CA GLN A 83 -4.51 -3.67 -20.35
C GLN A 83 -4.40 -3.58 -18.84
N VAL A 84 -4.96 -4.56 -18.15
CA VAL A 84 -4.69 -4.74 -16.72
C VAL A 84 -3.32 -5.37 -16.55
N TYR A 85 -2.49 -4.73 -15.75
CA TYR A 85 -1.18 -5.20 -15.35
C TYR A 85 -1.12 -5.31 -13.83
N TYR A 86 -0.36 -6.30 -13.39
CA TYR A 86 -0.01 -6.55 -12.00
C TYR A 86 1.48 -6.37 -11.84
N TYR A 87 1.91 -5.71 -10.76
CA TYR A 87 3.31 -5.34 -10.52
C TYR A 87 3.75 -5.76 -9.14
N TYR A 88 4.99 -6.22 -9.03
CA TYR A 88 5.70 -6.33 -7.76
C TYR A 88 7.15 -5.88 -7.93
N MET A 89 7.80 -5.56 -6.82
CA MET A 89 9.21 -5.16 -6.77
C MET A 89 9.98 -5.93 -5.71
N TYR A 90 11.29 -6.04 -5.91
CA TYR A 90 12.23 -6.42 -4.86
C TYR A 90 13.57 -5.71 -5.02
N THR A 91 14.37 -5.72 -3.95
CA THR A 91 15.71 -5.12 -3.93
C THR A 91 16.77 -6.20 -4.10
N GLU A 92 17.69 -5.98 -5.04
CA GLU A 92 18.96 -6.69 -5.14
C GLU A 92 20.03 -5.89 -4.41
N ALA A 93 20.64 -6.49 -3.40
CA ALA A 93 21.74 -5.93 -2.63
C ALA A 93 22.72 -7.04 -2.23
N ASN A 94 23.99 -6.71 -2.10
CA ASN A 94 24.99 -7.67 -1.65
C ASN A 94 24.96 -7.80 -0.11
N CYS A 95 23.95 -8.52 0.39
CA CYS A 95 23.78 -8.83 1.80
C CYS A 95 23.90 -10.34 2.05
N PRO A 96 25.13 -10.86 2.22
CA PRO A 96 25.33 -12.29 2.44
C PRO A 96 24.54 -12.81 3.65
N GLY A 97 23.71 -13.82 3.43
CA GLY A 97 22.91 -14.47 4.46
C GLY A 97 21.55 -13.83 4.72
N GLU A 98 21.26 -12.64 4.19
CA GLU A 98 19.96 -12.00 4.37
C GLU A 98 18.99 -12.39 3.24
N PRO A 99 17.77 -12.85 3.56
CA PRO A 99 16.79 -13.18 2.54
C PRO A 99 16.20 -11.91 1.91
N THR A 100 15.99 -11.93 0.59
CA THR A 100 15.17 -10.94 -0.12
C THR A 100 13.70 -11.28 0.02
N ILE A 101 12.89 -10.29 0.35
CA ILE A 101 11.43 -10.36 0.27
C ILE A 101 10.90 -9.47 -0.86
N TYR A 102 9.69 -9.77 -1.32
CA TYR A 102 9.01 -9.04 -2.39
C TYR A 102 7.99 -8.06 -1.80
N SER A 103 7.69 -7.00 -2.53
CA SER A 103 6.56 -6.14 -2.21
C SER A 103 5.24 -6.91 -2.36
N ASP A 104 4.17 -6.34 -1.82
CA ASP A 104 2.83 -6.72 -2.25
C ASP A 104 2.65 -6.43 -3.75
N THR A 105 1.67 -7.10 -4.35
CA THR A 105 1.31 -6.89 -5.75
C THR A 105 0.30 -5.75 -5.87
N ILE A 106 0.57 -4.79 -6.75
CA ILE A 106 -0.39 -3.74 -7.10
C ILE A 106 -0.88 -3.91 -8.53
N THR A 107 -1.98 -3.25 -8.88
CA THR A 107 -2.51 -3.23 -10.24
C THR A 107 -2.74 -1.79 -10.73
N ASN A 108 -2.74 -1.61 -12.05
CA ASN A 108 -3.21 -0.39 -12.69
C ASN A 108 -4.73 -0.37 -12.93
N ASN A 109 -5.45 -1.44 -12.56
CA ASN A 109 -6.90 -1.44 -12.62
C ASN A 109 -7.46 -0.50 -11.57
N ASN A 110 -8.48 0.28 -11.93
CA ASN A 110 -9.16 1.15 -10.97
C ASN A 110 -9.82 0.29 -9.88
N PRO A 111 -9.74 0.70 -8.60
CA PRO A 111 -10.49 0.06 -7.55
C PRO A 111 -11.99 0.08 -7.83
N ASN A 112 -12.68 -0.98 -7.43
CA ASN A 112 -14.13 -1.01 -7.41
C ASN A 112 -14.61 0.01 -6.36
N PRO A 113 -15.59 0.86 -6.68
CA PRO A 113 -16.14 1.81 -5.71
C PRO A 113 -16.78 1.04 -4.54
N ALA A 114 -16.64 1.59 -3.34
CA ALA A 114 -17.36 1.08 -2.17
C ALA A 114 -18.84 1.46 -2.27
N PRO A 115 -19.77 0.53 -2.07
CA PRO A 115 -21.19 0.86 -2.11
C PRO A 115 -21.59 1.57 -0.81
N ILE A 116 -22.07 2.81 -0.93
CA ILE A 116 -22.73 3.52 0.17
C ILE A 116 -24.02 2.78 0.51
N THR A 117 -24.14 2.37 1.77
CA THR A 117 -25.31 1.63 2.27
C THR A 117 -26.43 2.56 2.68
N HIS A 118 -26.09 3.65 3.37
CA HIS A 118 -27.03 4.68 3.77
C HIS A 118 -26.34 6.00 4.09
N VAL A 119 -27.12 7.06 3.98
CA VAL A 119 -26.77 8.42 4.38
C VAL A 119 -27.87 8.92 5.29
N THR A 120 -27.50 9.48 6.44
CA THR A 120 -28.45 9.99 7.44
C THR A 120 -28.01 11.37 7.93
N VAL A 121 -28.95 12.11 8.52
CA VAL A 121 -28.68 13.39 9.16
C VAL A 121 -28.84 13.22 10.66
N GLU A 122 -27.77 13.45 11.40
CA GLU A 122 -27.77 13.39 12.87
C GLU A 122 -27.18 14.67 13.43
N ASN A 123 -27.89 15.30 14.38
CA ASN A 123 -27.46 16.54 15.04
C ASN A 123 -27.09 17.71 14.10
N GLY A 124 -27.62 17.72 12.87
CA GLY A 124 -27.34 18.76 11.87
C GLY A 124 -26.19 18.42 10.92
N ASN A 125 -25.47 17.32 11.15
CA ASN A 125 -24.40 16.83 10.29
C ASN A 125 -24.90 15.67 9.43
N VAL A 126 -24.17 15.36 8.36
CA VAL A 126 -24.46 14.18 7.52
C VAL A 126 -23.51 13.04 7.89
N GLN A 127 -24.05 11.85 8.13
CA GLN A 127 -23.27 10.64 8.28
C GLN A 127 -23.44 9.74 7.06
N VAL A 128 -22.32 9.27 6.51
CA VAL A 128 -22.22 8.40 5.34
C VAL A 128 -21.64 7.06 5.77
N PHE A 129 -22.28 5.97 5.37
CA PHE A 129 -21.84 4.61 5.71
C PHE A 129 -21.72 3.76 4.45
N TRP A 130 -20.67 2.95 4.35
CA TRP A 130 -20.44 2.08 3.18
C TRP A 130 -20.00 0.68 3.58
N GLU A 131 -20.07 -0.25 2.64
CA GLU A 131 -19.43 -1.56 2.78
C GLU A 131 -18.01 -1.54 2.21
N ALA A 132 -17.18 -2.50 2.63
CA ALA A 132 -15.83 -2.64 2.12
C ALA A 132 -15.86 -2.86 0.59
N SER A 133 -14.86 -2.30 -0.09
CA SER A 133 -14.69 -2.57 -1.52
C SER A 133 -14.18 -3.99 -1.70
N THR A 134 -14.51 -4.61 -2.83
CA THR A 134 -14.00 -5.92 -3.23
C THR A 134 -12.58 -5.86 -3.81
N THR A 135 -12.00 -4.66 -3.96
CA THR A 135 -10.61 -4.50 -4.39
C THR A 135 -9.63 -4.79 -3.26
N ASP A 136 -8.62 -5.60 -3.58
CA ASP A 136 -7.52 -5.97 -2.69
C ASP A 136 -6.20 -5.99 -3.51
N PRO A 137 -5.11 -5.31 -3.07
CA PRO A 137 -5.00 -4.45 -1.89
C PRO A 137 -5.67 -3.07 -2.07
N LEU A 138 -6.24 -2.54 -0.98
CA LEU A 138 -6.82 -1.20 -0.90
C LEU A 138 -6.24 -0.42 0.28
N GLN A 139 -5.83 0.84 0.04
CA GLN A 139 -5.22 1.68 1.08
C GLN A 139 -6.21 2.63 1.77
N GLY A 140 -7.33 2.96 1.13
CA GLY A 140 -8.25 3.96 1.65
C GLY A 140 -9.42 4.28 0.73
N TYR A 141 -10.28 5.19 1.19
CA TYR A 141 -11.41 5.76 0.47
C TYR A 141 -11.23 7.27 0.34
N ILE A 142 -11.75 7.84 -0.74
CA ILE A 142 -11.95 9.29 -0.87
C ILE A 142 -13.45 9.48 -0.94
N VAL A 143 -14.01 10.27 -0.03
CA VAL A 143 -15.44 10.60 -0.02
C VAL A 143 -15.63 11.88 -0.80
N TYR A 144 -16.53 11.86 -1.77
CA TYR A 144 -16.89 13.04 -2.54
C TYR A 144 -18.28 13.54 -2.16
N ARG A 145 -18.46 14.85 -2.12
CA ARG A 145 -19.76 15.51 -1.97
C ARG A 145 -20.08 16.32 -3.22
N LEU A 146 -21.29 16.14 -3.73
CA LEU A 146 -21.87 16.95 -4.81
C LEU A 146 -22.92 17.91 -4.23
N VAL A 147 -22.69 19.20 -4.47
CA VAL A 147 -23.64 20.27 -4.17
C VAL A 147 -23.94 21.04 -5.45
N GLY A 148 -25.20 20.95 -5.93
CA GLY A 148 -25.57 21.50 -7.22
C GLY A 148 -24.82 20.82 -8.37
N LEU A 149 -23.76 21.46 -8.88
CA LEU A 149 -22.89 20.93 -9.93
C LEU A 149 -21.42 20.79 -9.49
N ASN A 150 -21.09 21.13 -8.24
CA ASN A 150 -19.72 21.09 -7.73
C ASN A 150 -19.46 19.77 -7.00
N VAL A 151 -18.45 19.02 -7.45
CA VAL A 151 -18.00 17.78 -6.82
C VAL A 151 -16.68 18.06 -6.11
N ASP A 152 -16.68 17.98 -4.79
CA ASP A 152 -15.51 18.24 -3.97
C ASP A 152 -15.14 16.97 -3.18
N PRO A 153 -13.85 16.59 -3.11
CA PRO A 153 -13.40 15.60 -2.13
C PRO A 153 -13.54 16.21 -0.74
N VAL A 154 -14.36 15.60 0.12
CA VAL A 154 -14.62 16.08 1.48
C VAL A 154 -13.74 15.38 2.51
N ASP A 155 -13.27 14.16 2.22
CA ASP A 155 -12.31 13.47 3.08
C ASP A 155 -11.51 12.38 2.34
N THR A 156 -10.38 11.99 2.92
CA THR A 156 -9.60 10.80 2.55
C THR A 156 -9.38 9.93 3.78
N ILE A 157 -9.97 8.75 3.78
CA ILE A 157 -9.95 7.81 4.90
C ILE A 157 -9.00 6.67 4.59
N PHE A 158 -7.83 6.68 5.23
CA PHE A 158 -6.87 5.59 5.14
C PHE A 158 -7.32 4.40 5.99
N LEU A 159 -7.29 3.20 5.41
CA LEU A 159 -7.64 1.97 6.09
C LEU A 159 -6.58 1.58 7.12
N GLY A 160 -7.03 1.04 8.25
CA GLY A 160 -6.18 0.56 9.32
C GLY A 160 -6.99 -0.16 10.41
N PRO A 161 -6.30 -0.79 11.38
CA PRO A 161 -6.98 -1.49 12.47
C PRO A 161 -7.96 -0.58 13.22
N GLY A 162 -9.23 -0.95 13.22
CA GLY A 162 -10.29 -0.20 13.93
C GLY A 162 -10.80 1.05 13.23
N VAL A 163 -10.38 1.34 12.00
CA VAL A 163 -10.96 2.42 11.20
C VAL A 163 -12.36 2.00 10.74
N PRO A 164 -13.43 2.76 11.07
CA PRO A 164 -14.79 2.42 10.67
C PRO A 164 -15.05 2.76 9.20
N LEU A 165 -16.01 2.06 8.59
CA LEU A 165 -16.50 2.35 7.24
C LEU A 165 -17.64 3.38 7.28
N GLN A 166 -17.34 4.52 7.90
CA GLN A 166 -18.26 5.64 8.04
C GLN A 166 -17.51 6.97 8.03
N TYR A 167 -18.20 8.03 7.62
CA TYR A 167 -17.71 9.40 7.57
C TYR A 167 -18.79 10.34 8.10
N GLU A 168 -18.39 11.35 8.87
CA GLU A 168 -19.28 12.43 9.31
C GLU A 168 -18.84 13.74 8.63
N ASP A 169 -19.73 14.29 7.82
CA ASP A 169 -19.54 15.58 7.16
C ASP A 169 -20.04 16.70 8.09
N LEU A 170 -19.09 17.39 8.71
CA LEU A 170 -19.33 18.52 9.61
C LEU A 170 -19.63 19.83 8.86
N ASP A 171 -19.32 19.89 7.57
CA ASP A 171 -19.55 21.06 6.73
C ASP A 171 -20.84 20.94 5.91
N ALA A 172 -21.58 19.86 6.10
CA ALA A 172 -22.84 19.60 5.43
C ALA A 172 -23.92 20.62 5.82
N GLN A 173 -24.81 20.90 4.89
CA GLN A 173 -25.92 21.84 5.02
C GLN A 173 -27.26 21.18 4.65
N PRO A 174 -27.65 20.06 5.29
CA PRO A 174 -28.80 19.25 4.88
C PRO A 174 -30.16 19.98 4.99
N GLY A 175 -30.22 21.08 5.75
CA GLY A 175 -31.42 21.92 5.86
C GLY A 175 -31.52 23.04 4.81
N PHE A 176 -30.47 23.29 4.04
CA PHE A 176 -30.40 24.41 3.09
C PHE A 176 -30.43 23.96 1.63
N GLN A 177 -29.85 22.80 1.32
CA GLN A 177 -29.73 22.32 -0.05
C GLN A 177 -29.62 20.78 -0.13
N PRO A 178 -29.97 20.17 -1.28
CA PRO A 178 -29.67 18.78 -1.54
C PRO A 178 -28.16 18.54 -1.69
N GLU A 179 -27.69 17.42 -1.15
CA GLU A 179 -26.30 16.98 -1.22
C GLU A 179 -26.27 15.50 -1.60
N GLN A 180 -25.32 15.10 -2.43
CA GLN A 180 -25.11 13.69 -2.81
C GLN A 180 -23.69 13.29 -2.47
N TYR A 181 -23.50 12.03 -2.09
CA TYR A 181 -22.20 11.50 -1.66
C TYR A 181 -21.82 10.30 -2.52
N TYR A 182 -20.52 10.15 -2.80
CA TYR A 182 -19.93 9.09 -3.61
C TYR A 182 -18.63 8.57 -2.99
#